data_AF-A0A7K6TNX7-F1
#
_entry.id   AF-A0A7K6TNX7-F1
#
_cell.length_a   1.000
_cell.length_b   1.000
_cell.length_c   1.000
_cell.angle_alpha   90.00
_cell.angle_beta   90.00
_cell.angle_gamma   90.00
#
_symmetry.space_group_name_H-M   'P 1'
#
loop_
_entity.id
_entity.type
_entity.pdbx_description
1 polymer ?
#
loop_
_entity_poly.entity_id
_entity_poly.type
_entity_poly.pdbx_seq_one_letter_code
_entity_poly.pdbx_strand_id
1 'polypeptide(L)'
;KFKRHVGEQEEDTDLWIGYSAFHLGDYKRALEEYEALTKQPSCNPDVWVNLGCTYFFLGMYTQAEQAALKAPKSRLQNRLLFHLAHKFSDEKKLMSSHQNLQDITEDQLSLASIHYMRSHYQEAIDIYKRILLENREYLALNVYVALCYYKLDYYDVSQEVLAVYLQQVPDSTIALNLKACNYFRLYNGKAAEAELKNLIDSASSSFEFGKELIKHNLVVFRGGEGALQVLPPLVDVIPEARLNLVIYYLRQDDVQEAYNLIKDLEPTAPQEYVLKGVVNAALGQEMGSKDHLKIAQQFFQLVGESTSECDTIPGRQCMSSCFFLHKEFRNVLIYLNSVK
;
A
#
# COMPACT_ATOMS: atom_id res chain seq x y z
N LYS A 1 18.53 15.43 -25.57
CA LYS A 1 19.95 14.99 -25.46
C LYS A 1 20.83 15.53 -26.59
N PHE A 2 20.51 15.32 -27.88
CA PHE A 2 21.35 15.81 -28.98
C PHE A 2 21.47 17.35 -29.03
N LYS A 3 20.35 18.10 -29.03
CA LYS A 3 20.37 19.58 -28.98
C LYS A 3 21.12 20.16 -27.76
N ARG A 4 20.90 19.60 -26.56
CA ARG A 4 21.63 19.94 -25.31
C ARG A 4 23.15 19.70 -25.42
N HIS A 5 23.59 18.65 -26.11
CA HIS A 5 25.02 18.40 -26.36
C HIS A 5 25.63 19.33 -27.42
N VAL A 6 24.81 19.91 -28.29
CA VAL A 6 25.23 20.82 -29.37
C VAL A 6 25.12 22.31 -28.95
N GLY A 7 24.65 22.59 -27.72
CA GLY A 7 24.58 23.95 -27.16
C GLY A 7 23.31 24.72 -27.52
N GLU A 8 22.34 24.07 -28.18
CA GLU A 8 21.00 24.63 -28.39
C GLU A 8 20.12 24.30 -27.17
N GLN A 9 20.07 25.20 -26.19
CA GLN A 9 19.10 25.17 -25.10
C GLN A 9 17.84 25.95 -25.52
N GLU A 10 16.80 25.25 -25.98
CA GLU A 10 15.44 25.80 -25.89
C GLU A 10 15.04 25.75 -24.41
N GLU A 11 14.51 26.85 -23.85
CA GLU A 11 14.18 26.98 -22.41
C GLU A 11 13.31 25.81 -21.88
N ASP A 12 12.47 25.23 -22.74
CA ASP A 12 11.60 24.10 -22.38
C ASP A 12 12.28 22.72 -22.44
N THR A 13 13.48 22.60 -23.01
CA THR A 13 14.13 21.29 -23.21
C THR A 13 14.42 20.59 -21.89
N ASP A 14 14.95 21.33 -20.91
CA ASP A 14 15.30 20.77 -19.61
C ASP A 14 14.05 20.46 -18.77
N LEU A 15 12.98 21.26 -18.91
CA LEU A 15 11.67 20.97 -18.32
C LEU A 15 11.09 19.66 -18.86
N TRP A 16 11.14 19.45 -20.18
CA TRP A 16 10.69 18.21 -20.82
C TRP A 16 11.52 17.00 -20.43
N ILE A 17 12.83 17.18 -20.20
CA ILE A 17 13.70 16.10 -19.70
C ILE A 17 13.27 15.70 -18.28
N GLY A 18 13.06 16.67 -17.39
CA GLY A 18 12.56 16.42 -16.03
C GLY A 18 11.19 15.73 -16.05
N TYR A 19 10.27 16.24 -16.87
CA TYR A 19 8.92 15.65 -17.07
C TYR A 19 9.01 14.20 -17.56
N SER A 20 9.79 13.95 -18.59
CA SER A 20 9.97 12.61 -19.15
C SER A 20 10.60 11.67 -18.14
N ALA A 21 11.62 12.12 -17.40
CA ALA A 21 12.25 11.31 -16.35
C ALA A 21 11.25 10.94 -15.25
N PHE A 22 10.42 11.90 -14.81
CA PHE A 22 9.39 11.67 -13.81
C PHE A 22 8.36 10.62 -14.28
N HIS A 23 7.85 10.74 -15.50
CA HIS A 23 6.86 9.81 -16.04
C HIS A 23 7.43 8.44 -16.43
N LEU A 24 8.74 8.33 -16.61
CA LEU A 24 9.45 7.05 -16.73
C LEU A 24 9.73 6.38 -15.38
N GLY A 25 9.41 7.05 -14.25
CA GLY A 25 9.71 6.56 -12.91
C GLY A 25 11.16 6.79 -12.45
N ASP A 26 11.98 7.47 -13.26
CA ASP A 26 13.34 7.86 -12.88
C ASP A 26 13.30 9.16 -12.04
N TYR A 27 12.76 9.03 -10.84
CA TYR A 27 12.54 10.18 -9.94
C TYR A 27 13.84 10.83 -9.47
N LYS A 28 14.95 10.08 -9.41
CA LYS A 28 16.27 10.63 -9.07
C LYS A 28 16.75 11.59 -10.16
N ARG A 29 16.65 11.18 -11.42
CA ARG A 29 17.00 12.06 -12.53
C ARG A 29 16.03 13.24 -12.65
N ALA A 30 14.73 13.01 -12.46
CA ALA A 30 13.75 14.11 -12.43
C ALA A 30 14.11 15.14 -11.34
N LEU A 31 14.55 14.68 -10.17
CA LEU A 31 14.97 15.52 -9.07
C LEU A 31 16.15 16.41 -9.47
N GLU A 32 17.21 15.81 -10.04
CA GLU A 32 18.40 16.56 -10.48
C GLU A 32 18.05 17.67 -11.48
N GLU A 33 17.21 17.35 -12.48
CA GLU A 33 16.83 18.31 -13.53
C GLU A 33 15.95 19.43 -12.95
N TYR A 34 14.95 19.10 -12.12
CA TYR A 34 14.09 20.12 -11.50
C TYR A 34 14.84 20.99 -10.49
N GLU A 35 15.73 20.42 -9.65
CA GLU A 35 16.57 21.22 -8.74
C GLU A 35 17.48 22.17 -9.52
N ALA A 36 18.06 21.73 -10.64
CA ALA A 36 18.87 22.58 -11.50
C ALA A 36 18.05 23.75 -12.07
N LEU A 37 16.84 23.48 -12.56
CA LEU A 37 15.92 24.50 -13.07
C LEU A 37 15.56 25.53 -11.99
N THR A 38 15.30 25.10 -10.74
CA THR A 38 14.96 26.03 -9.64
C THR A 38 16.06 27.02 -9.26
N LYS A 39 17.31 26.76 -9.68
CA LYS A 39 18.46 27.64 -9.45
C LYS A 39 18.65 28.69 -10.55
N GLN A 40 17.91 28.59 -11.66
CA GLN A 40 18.01 29.51 -12.78
C GLN A 40 17.20 30.80 -12.52
N PRO A 41 17.71 31.99 -12.88
CA PRO A 41 16.97 33.26 -12.68
C PRO A 41 15.65 33.33 -13.44
N SER A 42 15.53 32.65 -14.58
CA SER A 42 14.33 32.57 -15.42
C SER A 42 13.45 31.34 -15.11
N CYS A 43 13.62 30.72 -13.94
CA CYS A 43 12.86 29.53 -13.56
C CYS A 43 11.35 29.79 -13.63
N ASN A 44 10.64 28.94 -14.39
CA ASN A 44 9.19 28.90 -14.38
C ASN A 44 8.69 28.50 -12.97
N PRO A 45 7.84 29.30 -12.30
CA PRO A 45 7.33 28.99 -10.97
C PRO A 45 6.66 27.62 -10.83
N ASP A 46 6.08 27.07 -11.91
CA ASP A 46 5.44 25.75 -11.92
C ASP A 46 6.44 24.59 -11.75
N VAL A 47 7.74 24.81 -11.98
CA VAL A 47 8.78 23.81 -11.69
C VAL A 47 8.75 23.39 -10.23
N TRP A 48 8.40 24.30 -9.30
CA TRP A 48 8.35 24.01 -7.87
C TRP A 48 7.31 22.93 -7.52
N VAL A 49 6.15 22.90 -8.20
CA VAL A 49 5.16 21.85 -7.94
C VAL A 49 5.62 20.51 -8.50
N ASN A 50 6.27 20.49 -9.67
CA ASN A 50 6.85 19.27 -10.25
C ASN A 50 7.99 18.71 -9.38
N LEU A 51 8.84 19.59 -8.83
CA LEU A 51 9.85 19.23 -7.84
C LEU A 51 9.19 18.67 -6.57
N GLY A 52 8.12 19.30 -6.08
CA GLY A 52 7.33 18.81 -4.95
C GLY A 52 6.77 17.40 -5.18
N CYS A 53 6.18 17.14 -6.36
CA CYS A 53 5.74 15.81 -6.75
C CYS A 53 6.91 14.82 -6.78
N THR A 54 8.07 15.23 -7.30
CA THR A 54 9.26 14.37 -7.37
C THR A 54 9.76 13.99 -5.98
N TYR A 55 9.87 14.94 -5.04
CA TYR A 55 10.19 14.65 -3.65
C TYR A 55 9.16 13.72 -3.00
N PHE A 56 7.87 13.88 -3.30
CA PHE A 56 6.82 13.01 -2.78
C PHE A 56 7.02 11.55 -3.21
N PHE A 57 7.30 11.29 -4.49
CA PHE A 57 7.57 9.95 -5.00
C PHE A 57 8.89 9.35 -4.50
N LEU A 58 9.84 10.19 -4.07
CA LEU A 58 11.06 9.77 -3.39
C LEU A 58 10.89 9.56 -1.87
N GLY A 59 9.68 9.76 -1.32
CA GLY A 59 9.40 9.67 0.12
C GLY A 59 9.92 10.84 0.96
N MET A 60 10.42 11.90 0.32
CA MET A 60 10.96 13.11 0.96
C MET A 60 9.82 14.10 1.26
N TYR A 61 8.87 13.70 2.10
CA TYR A 61 7.60 14.43 2.29
C TYR A 61 7.77 15.86 2.80
N THR A 62 8.73 16.11 3.69
CA THR A 62 8.98 17.46 4.22
C THR A 62 9.50 18.40 3.13
N GLN A 63 10.42 17.93 2.30
CA GLN A 63 10.93 18.67 1.14
C GLN A 63 9.83 18.88 0.09
N ALA A 64 8.98 17.87 -0.12
CA ALA A 64 7.83 17.97 -1.00
C ALA A 64 6.87 19.10 -0.59
N GLU A 65 6.55 19.21 0.71
CA GLU A 65 5.70 20.30 1.22
C GLU A 65 6.36 21.66 1.05
N GLN A 66 7.65 21.79 1.39
CA GLN A 66 8.39 23.05 1.22
C GLN A 66 8.45 23.50 -0.25
N ALA A 67 8.66 22.57 -1.18
CA ALA A 67 8.66 22.86 -2.62
C ALA A 67 7.25 23.24 -3.09
N ALA A 68 6.22 22.49 -2.68
CA ALA A 68 4.83 22.78 -3.03
C ALA A 68 4.41 24.19 -2.59
N LEU A 69 4.79 24.62 -1.39
CA LEU A 69 4.46 25.95 -0.84
C LEU A 69 5.18 27.11 -1.55
N LYS A 70 6.27 26.85 -2.28
CA LYS A 70 6.94 27.84 -3.15
C LYS A 70 6.28 27.98 -4.50
N ALA A 71 5.53 26.97 -4.95
CA ALA A 71 4.82 27.00 -6.22
C ALA A 71 3.60 27.95 -6.16
N PRO A 72 3.17 28.51 -7.29
CA PRO A 72 1.88 29.20 -7.38
C PRO A 72 0.73 28.26 -7.01
N LYS A 73 -0.37 28.84 -6.51
CA LYS A 73 -1.59 28.08 -6.24
C LYS A 73 -2.13 27.47 -7.53
N SER A 74 -2.24 26.15 -7.55
CA SER A 74 -2.75 25.40 -8.70
C SER A 74 -3.49 24.14 -8.24
N ARG A 75 -4.26 23.53 -9.15
CA ARG A 75 -4.96 22.26 -8.88
C ARG A 75 -3.98 21.14 -8.53
N LEU A 76 -2.85 21.05 -9.25
CA LEU A 76 -1.81 20.07 -8.98
C LEU A 76 -1.17 20.29 -7.60
N GLN A 77 -0.89 21.54 -7.25
CA GLN A 77 -0.38 21.88 -5.91
C GLN A 77 -1.38 21.46 -4.82
N ASN A 78 -2.67 21.76 -4.99
CA ASN A 78 -3.69 21.38 -4.02
C ASN A 78 -3.77 19.86 -3.83
N ARG A 79 -3.73 19.08 -4.92
CA ARG A 79 -3.67 17.61 -4.85
C ARG A 79 -2.43 17.13 -4.12
N LEU A 80 -1.25 17.67 -4.43
CA LEU A 80 -0.01 17.32 -3.72
C LEU A 80 -0.11 17.61 -2.21
N LEU A 81 -0.60 18.79 -1.83
CA LEU A 81 -0.81 19.17 -0.42
C LEU A 81 -1.87 18.29 0.26
N PHE A 82 -2.92 17.88 -0.45
CA PHE A 82 -3.94 16.96 0.05
C PHE A 82 -3.32 15.58 0.40
N HIS A 83 -2.48 15.05 -0.48
CA HIS A 83 -1.75 13.79 -0.22
C HIS A 83 -0.71 13.93 0.90
N LEU A 84 0.00 15.05 0.97
CA LEU A 84 0.96 15.33 2.04
C LEU A 84 0.29 15.46 3.41
N ALA A 85 -0.86 16.15 3.48
CA ALA A 85 -1.63 16.27 4.70
C ALA A 85 -2.03 14.89 5.25
N HIS A 86 -2.44 13.97 4.39
CA HIS A 86 -2.69 12.58 4.77
C HIS A 86 -1.42 11.89 5.28
N LYS A 87 -0.28 12.02 4.58
CA LYS A 87 1.00 11.42 5.01
C LYS A 87 1.47 11.93 6.38
N PHE A 88 1.20 13.19 6.70
CA PHE A 88 1.52 13.78 8.00
C PHE A 88 0.43 13.59 9.07
N SER A 89 -0.68 12.92 8.75
CA SER A 89 -1.85 12.84 9.63
C SER A 89 -2.37 14.21 10.10
N ASP A 90 -2.25 15.25 9.25
CA ASP A 90 -2.74 16.61 9.52
C ASP A 90 -4.17 16.77 8.98
N GLU A 91 -5.16 16.39 9.79
CA GLU A 91 -6.57 16.45 9.44
C GLU A 91 -7.04 17.87 9.07
N LYS A 92 -6.45 18.92 9.68
CA LYS A 92 -6.84 20.31 9.39
C LYS A 92 -6.43 20.69 7.97
N LYS A 93 -5.19 20.41 7.57
CA LYS A 93 -4.73 20.64 6.19
C LYS A 93 -5.43 19.73 5.18
N LEU A 94 -5.75 18.50 5.60
CA LEU A 94 -6.47 17.55 4.77
C LEU A 94 -7.85 18.10 4.38
N MET A 95 -8.63 18.54 5.37
CA MET A 95 -9.96 19.12 5.16
C MET A 95 -9.88 20.43 4.36
N SER A 96 -8.89 21.28 4.63
CA SER A 96 -8.65 22.51 3.86
C SER A 96 -8.39 22.22 2.38
N SER A 97 -7.56 21.22 2.07
CA SER A 97 -7.24 20.87 0.68
C SER A 97 -8.40 20.16 -0.01
N HIS A 98 -9.16 19.34 0.74
CA HIS A 98 -10.37 18.68 0.26
C HIS A 98 -11.42 19.67 -0.23
N GLN A 99 -11.65 20.77 0.52
CA GLN A 99 -12.61 21.81 0.13
C GLN A 99 -12.27 22.52 -1.19
N ASN A 100 -11.01 22.47 -1.62
CA ASN A 100 -10.56 23.10 -2.86
C ASN A 100 -10.57 22.13 -4.06
N LEU A 101 -10.92 20.86 -3.86
CA LEU A 101 -11.07 19.89 -4.95
C LEU A 101 -12.31 20.21 -5.78
N GLN A 102 -12.19 20.04 -7.10
CA GLN A 102 -13.26 20.28 -8.06
C GLN A 102 -13.84 18.96 -8.57
N ASP A 103 -15.01 19.02 -9.20
CA ASP A 103 -15.61 17.87 -9.88
C ASP A 103 -14.99 17.69 -11.28
N ILE A 104 -13.69 17.42 -11.29
CA ILE A 104 -12.90 17.07 -12.48
C ILE A 104 -12.18 15.76 -12.23
N THR A 105 -11.89 15.01 -13.30
CA THR A 105 -11.30 13.66 -13.22
C THR A 105 -10.10 13.60 -12.28
N GLU A 106 -9.11 14.48 -12.46
CA GLU A 106 -7.86 14.44 -11.71
C GLU A 106 -8.03 14.62 -10.20
N ASP A 107 -8.93 15.52 -9.79
CA ASP A 107 -9.22 15.80 -8.38
C ASP A 107 -10.03 14.66 -7.76
N GLN A 108 -10.99 14.11 -8.51
CA GLN A 108 -11.76 12.95 -8.08
C GLN A 108 -10.89 11.68 -7.96
N LEU A 109 -9.89 11.49 -8.83
CA LEU A 109 -8.92 10.41 -8.71
C LEU A 109 -8.05 10.56 -7.45
N SER A 110 -7.59 11.78 -7.15
CA SER A 110 -6.91 12.07 -5.89
C SER A 110 -7.81 11.80 -4.67
N LEU A 111 -9.09 12.18 -4.73
CA LEU A 111 -10.06 11.89 -3.67
C LEU A 111 -10.25 10.38 -3.46
N ALA A 112 -10.48 9.62 -4.53
CA ALA A 112 -10.66 8.17 -4.47
C ALA A 112 -9.42 7.47 -3.89
N SER A 113 -8.21 7.94 -4.22
CA SER A 113 -6.99 7.38 -3.66
C SER A 113 -6.83 7.64 -2.15
N ILE A 114 -7.32 8.78 -1.65
CA ILE A 114 -7.32 9.09 -0.21
C ILE A 114 -8.38 8.27 0.52
N HIS A 115 -9.56 8.07 -0.09
CA HIS A 115 -10.54 7.11 0.41
C HIS A 115 -9.93 5.70 0.52
N TYR A 116 -9.25 5.23 -0.52
CA TYR A 116 -8.55 3.94 -0.49
C TYR A 116 -7.52 3.86 0.64
N MET A 117 -6.65 4.88 0.79
CA MET A 117 -5.62 4.89 1.84
C MET A 117 -6.21 4.95 3.26
N ARG A 118 -7.40 5.53 3.43
CA ARG A 118 -8.14 5.56 4.70
C ARG A 118 -9.05 4.35 4.91
N SER A 119 -8.93 3.31 4.07
CA SER A 119 -9.79 2.12 4.08
C SER A 119 -11.29 2.37 3.80
N HIS A 120 -11.64 3.53 3.25
CA HIS A 120 -12.96 3.86 2.73
C HIS A 120 -13.12 3.30 1.30
N TYR A 121 -13.02 1.97 1.18
CA TYR A 121 -12.91 1.31 -0.13
C TYR A 121 -14.18 1.45 -0.98
N GLN A 122 -15.36 1.51 -0.35
CA GLN A 122 -16.63 1.65 -1.08
C GLN A 122 -16.75 3.02 -1.73
N GLU A 123 -16.38 4.08 -1.02
CA GLU A 123 -16.35 5.45 -1.53
C GLU A 123 -15.35 5.58 -2.69
N ALA A 124 -14.19 4.93 -2.58
CA ALA A 124 -13.23 4.87 -3.68
C ALA A 124 -13.82 4.16 -4.91
N ILE A 125 -14.50 3.01 -4.73
CA ILE A 125 -15.17 2.27 -5.81
C ILE A 125 -16.20 3.14 -6.52
N ASP A 126 -17.04 3.85 -5.76
CA ASP A 126 -18.12 4.66 -6.30
C ASP A 126 -17.56 5.78 -7.19
N ILE A 127 -16.49 6.45 -6.76
CA ILE A 127 -15.80 7.46 -7.56
C ILE A 127 -15.19 6.86 -8.83
N TYR A 128 -14.43 5.76 -8.71
CA TYR A 128 -13.79 5.13 -9.87
C TYR A 128 -14.82 4.64 -10.90
N LYS A 129 -15.91 4.03 -10.46
CA LYS A 129 -17.00 3.57 -11.34
C LYS A 129 -17.69 4.75 -12.02
N ARG A 130 -17.94 5.85 -11.31
CA ARG A 130 -18.51 7.06 -11.92
C ARG A 130 -17.63 7.59 -13.05
N ILE A 131 -16.32 7.70 -12.82
CA ILE A 131 -15.37 8.15 -13.85
C ILE A 131 -15.34 7.19 -15.05
N LEU A 132 -15.36 5.88 -14.81
CA LEU A 132 -15.39 4.85 -15.86
C LEU A 132 -16.64 4.88 -16.74
N LEU A 133 -17.79 5.30 -16.19
CA LEU A 133 -19.03 5.43 -16.96
C LEU A 133 -18.91 6.51 -18.05
N GLU A 134 -18.19 7.59 -17.74
CA GLU A 134 -17.99 8.74 -18.63
C GLU A 134 -16.74 8.57 -19.53
N ASN A 135 -15.71 7.85 -19.06
CA ASN A 135 -14.41 7.70 -19.71
C ASN A 135 -14.03 6.22 -19.80
N ARG A 136 -14.66 5.48 -20.73
CA ARG A 136 -14.51 4.02 -20.86
C ARG A 136 -13.09 3.58 -21.24
N GLU A 137 -12.30 4.49 -21.81
CA GLU A 137 -10.91 4.31 -22.19
C GLU A 137 -9.94 4.28 -21.00
N TYR A 138 -10.37 4.70 -19.80
CA TYR A 138 -9.55 4.64 -18.58
C TYR A 138 -9.51 3.23 -17.98
N LEU A 139 -9.07 2.27 -18.80
CA LEU A 139 -9.05 0.85 -18.50
C LEU A 139 -8.35 0.52 -17.16
N ALA A 140 -7.29 1.28 -16.82
CA ALA A 140 -6.54 1.11 -15.58
C ALA A 140 -7.40 1.27 -14.31
N LEU A 141 -8.51 2.02 -14.37
CA LEU A 141 -9.42 2.15 -13.23
C LEU A 141 -10.08 0.82 -12.83
N ASN A 142 -10.20 -0.15 -13.74
CA ASN A 142 -10.64 -1.49 -13.37
C ASN A 142 -9.66 -2.16 -12.41
N VAL A 143 -8.34 -1.91 -12.53
CA VAL A 143 -7.34 -2.43 -11.58
C VAL A 143 -7.55 -1.81 -10.20
N TYR A 144 -7.80 -0.51 -10.12
CA TYR A 144 -8.07 0.17 -8.85
C TYR A 144 -9.38 -0.28 -8.19
N VAL A 145 -10.45 -0.48 -8.98
CA VAL A 145 -11.71 -1.06 -8.48
C VAL A 145 -11.50 -2.48 -7.99
N ALA A 146 -10.74 -3.30 -8.71
CA ALA A 146 -10.40 -4.66 -8.29
C ALA A 146 -9.57 -4.66 -6.99
N LEU A 147 -8.62 -3.73 -6.82
CA LEU A 147 -7.88 -3.55 -5.57
C LEU A 147 -8.81 -3.25 -4.40
N CYS A 148 -9.78 -2.34 -4.56
CA CYS A 148 -10.76 -2.08 -3.52
C CYS A 148 -11.58 -3.34 -3.19
N TYR A 149 -12.04 -4.09 -4.19
CA TYR A 149 -12.77 -5.34 -3.95
C TYR A 149 -11.92 -6.40 -3.26
N TYR A 150 -10.63 -6.51 -3.60
CA TYR A 150 -9.70 -7.38 -2.88
C TYR A 150 -9.57 -6.97 -1.40
N LYS A 151 -9.50 -5.67 -1.11
CA LYS A 151 -9.41 -5.16 0.27
C LYS A 151 -10.70 -5.32 1.07
N LEU A 152 -11.84 -5.48 0.39
CA LEU A 152 -13.14 -5.82 0.97
C LEU A 152 -13.39 -7.34 1.02
N ASP A 153 -12.38 -8.16 0.73
CA ASP A 153 -12.47 -9.62 0.66
C ASP A 153 -13.46 -10.18 -0.39
N TYR A 154 -13.90 -9.35 -1.33
CA TYR A 154 -14.71 -9.76 -2.49
C TYR A 154 -13.81 -10.22 -3.64
N TYR A 155 -13.06 -11.29 -3.40
CA TYR A 155 -12.02 -11.79 -4.31
C TYR A 155 -12.55 -12.24 -5.68
N ASP A 156 -13.73 -12.87 -5.73
CA ASP A 156 -14.37 -13.27 -6.99
C ASP A 156 -14.72 -12.05 -7.85
N VAL A 157 -15.32 -11.02 -7.23
CA VAL A 157 -15.70 -9.76 -7.91
C VAL A 157 -14.46 -8.99 -8.34
N SER A 158 -13.43 -8.94 -7.49
CA SER A 158 -12.11 -8.39 -7.84
C SER A 158 -11.57 -9.06 -9.10
N GLN A 159 -11.64 -10.39 -9.18
CA GLN A 159 -11.15 -11.17 -10.30
C GLN A 159 -11.93 -10.89 -11.60
N GLU A 160 -13.25 -10.78 -11.54
CA GLU A 160 -14.11 -10.45 -12.69
C GLU A 160 -13.80 -9.06 -13.24
N VAL A 161 -13.71 -8.05 -12.37
CA VAL A 161 -13.39 -6.68 -12.79
C VAL A 161 -11.99 -6.59 -13.39
N LEU A 162 -11.02 -7.27 -12.76
CA LEU A 162 -9.63 -7.29 -13.22
C LEU A 162 -9.48 -7.96 -14.59
N ALA A 163 -10.31 -8.98 -14.88
CA ALA A 163 -10.30 -9.67 -16.18
C ALA A 163 -10.62 -8.74 -17.35
N VAL A 164 -11.46 -7.72 -17.16
CA VAL A 164 -11.77 -6.71 -18.19
C VAL A 164 -10.51 -5.96 -18.62
N TYR A 165 -9.64 -5.61 -17.66
CA TYR A 165 -8.36 -4.95 -17.97
C TYR A 165 -7.36 -5.91 -18.61
N LEU A 166 -7.22 -7.13 -18.06
CA LEU A 166 -6.27 -8.14 -18.57
C LEU A 166 -6.61 -8.64 -19.98
N GLN A 167 -7.86 -8.54 -20.44
CA GLN A 167 -8.21 -8.80 -21.84
C GLN A 167 -7.51 -7.86 -22.82
N GLN A 168 -7.23 -6.62 -22.40
CA GLN A 168 -6.58 -5.58 -23.22
C GLN A 168 -5.07 -5.50 -22.94
N VAL A 169 -4.66 -5.73 -21.69
CA VAL A 169 -3.26 -5.63 -21.23
C VAL A 169 -2.85 -6.94 -20.51
N PRO A 170 -2.68 -8.05 -21.24
CA PRO A 170 -2.49 -9.38 -20.65
C PRO A 170 -1.16 -9.57 -19.92
N ASP A 171 -0.18 -8.70 -20.17
CA ASP A 171 1.18 -8.74 -19.62
C ASP A 171 1.40 -7.74 -18.48
N SER A 172 0.34 -7.06 -18.00
CA SER A 172 0.47 -6.10 -16.91
C SER A 172 0.90 -6.75 -15.60
N THR A 173 2.11 -6.40 -15.14
CA THR A 173 2.70 -6.90 -13.89
C THR A 173 1.81 -6.63 -12.68
N ILE A 174 1.22 -5.44 -12.59
CA ILE A 174 0.36 -5.05 -11.47
C ILE A 174 -0.91 -5.90 -11.44
N ALA A 175 -1.57 -6.04 -12.59
CA ALA A 175 -2.82 -6.78 -12.68
C ALA A 175 -2.60 -8.28 -12.49
N LEU A 176 -1.56 -8.88 -13.07
CA LEU A 176 -1.23 -10.29 -12.85
C LEU A 176 -0.83 -10.58 -11.39
N ASN A 177 -0.13 -9.65 -10.73
CA ASN A 177 0.14 -9.76 -9.30
C ASN A 177 -1.14 -9.76 -8.46
N LEU A 178 -2.09 -8.85 -8.74
CA LEU A 178 -3.38 -8.85 -8.06
C LEU A 178 -4.19 -10.12 -8.34
N LYS A 179 -4.18 -10.61 -9.59
CA LYS A 179 -4.79 -11.89 -9.97
C LYS A 179 -4.22 -13.04 -9.14
N ALA A 180 -2.90 -13.11 -9.00
CA ALA A 180 -2.25 -14.12 -8.17
C ALA A 180 -2.69 -14.02 -6.70
N CYS A 181 -2.79 -12.81 -6.15
CA CYS A 181 -3.32 -12.58 -4.80
C CYS A 181 -4.79 -13.04 -4.66
N ASN A 182 -5.66 -12.75 -5.63
CA ASN A 182 -7.04 -13.26 -5.65
C ASN A 182 -7.04 -14.80 -5.64
N TYR A 183 -6.22 -15.43 -6.48
CA TYR A 183 -6.12 -16.89 -6.60
C TYR A 183 -5.58 -17.54 -5.31
N PHE A 184 -4.68 -16.85 -4.61
CA PHE A 184 -4.19 -17.31 -3.32
C PHE A 184 -5.31 -17.38 -2.29
N ARG A 185 -6.19 -16.37 -2.28
CA ARG A 185 -7.32 -16.26 -1.35
C ARG A 185 -8.47 -17.22 -1.68
N LEU A 186 -8.79 -17.37 -2.96
CA LEU A 186 -9.89 -18.21 -3.43
C LEU A 186 -9.54 -19.71 -3.47
N TYR A 187 -8.27 -20.01 -3.74
CA TYR A 187 -7.83 -21.38 -3.97
C TYR A 187 -6.67 -21.74 -3.04
N ASN A 188 -5.42 -21.51 -3.47
CA ASN A 188 -4.21 -21.86 -2.73
C ASN A 188 -2.95 -21.26 -3.37
N GLY A 189 -1.81 -21.43 -2.69
CA GLY A 189 -0.49 -21.00 -3.14
C GLY A 189 -0.06 -21.50 -4.51
N LYS A 190 -0.35 -22.77 -4.85
CA LYS A 190 0.04 -23.34 -6.15
C LYS A 190 -0.71 -22.68 -7.31
N ALA A 191 -2.01 -22.41 -7.11
CA ALA A 191 -2.82 -21.70 -8.09
C ALA A 191 -2.33 -20.26 -8.29
N ALA A 192 -1.99 -19.56 -7.20
CA ALA A 192 -1.43 -18.21 -7.25
C ALA A 192 -0.07 -18.15 -7.98
N GLU A 193 0.82 -19.09 -7.70
CA GLU A 193 2.13 -19.16 -8.33
C GLU A 193 2.04 -19.41 -9.85
N ALA A 194 1.08 -20.23 -10.29
CA ALA A 194 0.85 -20.49 -11.71
C ALA A 194 0.53 -19.20 -12.49
N GLU A 195 -0.19 -18.26 -11.87
CA GLU A 195 -0.53 -16.95 -12.48
C GLU A 195 0.68 -16.03 -12.63
N LEU A 196 1.72 -16.20 -11.80
CA LEU A 196 2.95 -15.42 -11.87
C LEU A 196 4.01 -16.04 -12.78
N LYS A 197 3.82 -17.27 -13.27
CA LYS A 197 4.83 -18.00 -14.03
C LYS A 197 5.31 -17.24 -15.26
N ASN A 198 4.38 -16.69 -16.05
CA ASN A 198 4.71 -15.90 -17.24
C ASN A 198 5.52 -14.63 -16.90
N LEU A 199 5.22 -13.98 -15.76
CA LEU A 199 6.00 -12.83 -15.30
C LEU A 199 7.41 -13.23 -14.90
N ILE A 200 7.57 -14.35 -14.19
CA ILE A 200 8.88 -14.87 -13.76
C ILE A 200 9.72 -15.23 -14.99
N ASP A 201 9.13 -15.91 -15.96
CA ASP A 201 9.80 -16.35 -17.18
C ASP A 201 10.17 -15.17 -18.11
N SER A 202 9.38 -14.10 -18.11
CA SER A 202 9.64 -12.87 -18.89
C SER A 202 10.59 -11.86 -18.22
N ALA A 203 10.71 -11.91 -16.89
CA ALA A 203 11.57 -11.01 -16.12
C ALA A 203 13.08 -11.23 -16.34
N SER A 204 13.46 -12.20 -17.19
CA SER A 204 14.84 -12.42 -17.62
C SER A 204 15.43 -11.29 -18.47
N SER A 205 14.61 -10.33 -18.94
CA SER A 205 15.09 -9.17 -19.71
C SER A 205 14.56 -7.84 -19.17
N SER A 206 15.44 -7.08 -18.53
CA SER A 206 15.39 -5.61 -18.35
C SER A 206 14.26 -4.96 -17.53
N PHE A 207 13.34 -5.71 -16.90
CA PHE A 207 12.28 -5.10 -16.08
C PHE A 207 12.54 -5.28 -14.57
N GLU A 208 12.99 -4.21 -13.90
CA GLU A 208 13.26 -4.19 -12.45
C GLU A 208 11.98 -3.92 -11.63
N PHE A 209 10.99 -3.24 -12.23
CA PHE A 209 9.79 -2.79 -11.53
C PHE A 209 8.91 -3.96 -11.08
N GLY A 210 8.59 -4.01 -9.78
CA GLY A 210 7.72 -5.04 -9.19
C GLY A 210 8.39 -6.39 -8.91
N LYS A 211 9.66 -6.59 -9.27
CA LYS A 211 10.37 -7.86 -9.07
C LYS A 211 10.45 -8.27 -7.60
N GLU A 212 10.78 -7.33 -6.72
CA GLU A 212 10.85 -7.59 -5.28
C GLU A 212 9.48 -7.89 -4.67
N LEU A 213 8.42 -7.24 -5.17
CA LEU A 213 7.04 -7.54 -4.76
C LEU A 213 6.62 -8.96 -5.19
N ILE A 214 6.98 -9.37 -6.41
CA ILE A 214 6.70 -10.72 -6.90
C ILE A 214 7.44 -11.77 -6.06
N LYS A 215 8.75 -11.57 -5.79
CA LYS A 215 9.52 -12.47 -4.92
C LYS A 215 8.92 -12.57 -3.52
N HIS A 216 8.54 -11.43 -2.94
CA HIS A 216 7.84 -11.37 -1.66
C HIS A 216 6.56 -12.22 -1.70
N ASN A 217 5.71 -12.05 -2.70
CA ASN A 217 4.45 -12.78 -2.80
C ASN A 217 4.66 -14.29 -3.02
N LEU A 218 5.70 -14.68 -3.77
CA LEU A 218 6.06 -16.10 -3.93
C LEU A 218 6.44 -16.77 -2.61
N VAL A 219 7.16 -16.07 -1.72
CA VAL A 219 7.45 -16.58 -0.36
C VAL A 219 6.14 -16.85 0.39
N VAL A 220 5.20 -15.92 0.33
CA VAL A 220 3.89 -16.06 0.98
C VAL A 220 3.11 -17.24 0.39
N PHE A 221 3.05 -17.35 -0.94
CA PHE A 221 2.33 -18.42 -1.64
C PHE A 221 2.92 -19.81 -1.36
N ARG A 222 4.25 -19.90 -1.17
CA ARG A 222 4.95 -21.14 -0.82
C ARG A 222 5.01 -21.40 0.69
N GLY A 223 4.24 -20.66 1.49
CA GLY A 223 4.13 -20.90 2.93
C GLY A 223 5.36 -20.52 3.74
N GLY A 224 6.25 -19.67 3.21
CA GLY A 224 7.46 -19.21 3.87
C GLY A 224 8.76 -19.79 3.29
N GLU A 225 8.70 -20.63 2.26
CA GLU A 225 9.90 -21.12 1.58
C GLU A 225 10.74 -19.96 1.06
N GLY A 226 12.03 -19.91 1.44
CA GLY A 226 12.95 -18.83 1.07
C GLY A 226 12.77 -17.53 1.86
N ALA A 227 11.94 -17.49 2.91
CA ALA A 227 11.62 -16.27 3.65
C ALA A 227 12.86 -15.50 4.13
N LEU A 228 13.84 -16.18 4.74
CA LEU A 228 15.05 -15.53 5.27
C LEU A 228 15.98 -14.95 4.20
N GLN A 229 15.84 -15.37 2.94
CA GLN A 229 16.61 -14.83 1.83
C GLN A 229 15.95 -13.59 1.21
N VAL A 230 14.62 -13.54 1.25
CA VAL A 230 13.82 -12.56 0.50
C VAL A 230 13.22 -11.48 1.39
N LEU A 231 12.63 -11.83 2.54
CA LEU A 231 11.87 -10.88 3.36
C LEU A 231 12.72 -9.87 4.13
N PRO A 232 13.88 -10.23 4.74
CA PRO A 232 14.67 -9.27 5.52
C PRO A 232 15.05 -7.97 4.79
N PRO A 233 15.56 -7.98 3.54
CA PRO A 233 15.87 -6.74 2.83
C PRO A 233 14.63 -5.94 2.39
N LEU A 234 13.42 -6.52 2.51
CA LEU A 234 12.16 -5.89 2.10
C LEU A 234 11.39 -5.30 3.28
N VAL A 235 11.87 -5.50 4.51
CA VAL A 235 11.33 -4.82 5.70
C VAL A 235 11.42 -3.31 5.49
N ASP A 236 10.32 -2.62 5.75
CA ASP A 236 10.14 -1.16 5.54
C ASP A 236 10.20 -0.69 4.07
N VAL A 237 10.39 -1.60 3.12
CA VAL A 237 10.24 -1.36 1.68
C VAL A 237 8.86 -1.81 1.20
N ILE A 238 8.44 -3.01 1.62
CA ILE A 238 7.10 -3.55 1.40
C ILE A 238 6.40 -3.59 2.76
N PRO A 239 5.22 -2.95 2.92
CA PRO A 239 4.53 -2.87 4.21
C PRO A 239 4.32 -4.24 4.86
N GLU A 240 3.95 -5.24 4.07
CA GLU A 240 3.64 -6.59 4.56
C GLU A 240 4.88 -7.45 4.88
N ALA A 241 6.08 -7.08 4.41
CA ALA A 241 7.27 -7.92 4.55
C ALA A 241 7.65 -8.18 6.02
N ARG A 242 7.57 -7.15 6.86
CA ARG A 242 7.82 -7.27 8.31
C ARG A 242 6.84 -8.25 8.95
N LEU A 243 5.55 -8.11 8.66
CA LEU A 243 4.50 -8.95 9.24
C LEU A 243 4.64 -10.41 8.77
N ASN A 244 4.92 -10.62 7.48
CA ASN A 244 5.14 -11.95 6.93
C ASN A 244 6.37 -12.64 7.52
N LEU A 245 7.45 -11.88 7.80
CA LEU A 245 8.63 -12.41 8.46
C LEU A 245 8.37 -12.77 9.93
N VAL A 246 7.58 -11.96 10.64
CA VAL A 246 7.10 -12.28 12.00
C VAL A 246 6.27 -13.57 11.99
N ILE A 247 5.33 -13.72 11.05
CA ILE A 247 4.52 -14.94 10.89
C ILE A 247 5.42 -16.14 10.59
N TYR A 248 6.45 -15.97 9.76
CA TYR A 248 7.41 -17.03 9.48
C TYR A 248 8.11 -17.50 10.76
N TYR A 249 8.67 -16.59 11.57
CA TYR A 249 9.34 -16.95 12.82
C TYR A 249 8.40 -17.64 13.81
N LEU A 250 7.17 -17.14 13.97
CA LEU A 250 6.15 -17.79 14.80
C LEU A 250 5.85 -19.24 14.36
N ARG A 251 5.83 -19.51 13.04
CA ARG A 251 5.62 -20.88 12.52
C ARG A 251 6.81 -21.81 12.76
N GLN A 252 8.00 -21.26 12.98
CA GLN A 252 9.21 -22.01 13.33
C GLN A 252 9.42 -22.11 14.85
N ASP A 253 8.44 -21.67 15.66
CA ASP A 253 8.54 -21.59 17.13
C ASP A 253 9.65 -20.64 17.63
N ASP A 254 10.11 -19.72 16.76
CA ASP A 254 11.10 -18.70 17.11
C ASP A 254 10.39 -17.41 17.57
N VAL A 255 9.78 -17.49 18.75
CA VAL A 255 8.95 -16.42 19.30
C VAL A 255 9.77 -15.17 19.64
N GLN A 256 11.04 -15.35 20.05
CA GLN A 256 11.92 -14.26 20.42
C GLN A 256 12.27 -13.38 19.22
N GLU A 257 12.58 -13.97 18.06
CA GLU A 257 12.84 -13.22 16.83
C GLU A 257 11.58 -12.54 16.29
N ALA A 258 10.42 -13.21 16.39
CA ALA A 258 9.13 -12.61 16.08
C ALA A 258 8.85 -11.36 16.94
N TYR A 259 9.15 -11.41 18.24
CA TYR A 259 9.02 -10.28 19.15
C TYR A 259 10.00 -9.15 18.84
N ASN A 260 11.26 -9.48 18.56
CA ASN A 260 12.28 -8.49 18.23
C ASN A 260 11.91 -7.64 17.01
N LEU A 261 11.22 -8.23 16.02
CA LEU A 261 10.79 -7.53 14.82
C LEU A 261 9.57 -6.61 15.00
N ILE A 262 8.71 -6.87 15.99
CA ILE A 262 7.40 -6.19 16.09
C ILE A 262 7.24 -5.34 17.35
N LYS A 263 8.11 -5.48 18.36
CA LYS A 263 7.98 -4.77 19.65
C LYS A 263 7.85 -3.25 19.48
N ASP A 264 8.66 -2.66 18.58
CA ASP A 264 8.74 -1.21 18.35
C ASP A 264 7.78 -0.72 17.24
N LEU A 265 7.04 -1.63 16.59
CA LEU A 265 6.05 -1.25 15.57
C LEU A 265 4.84 -0.60 16.24
N GLU A 266 4.50 0.64 15.90
CA GLU A 266 3.23 1.25 16.28
C GLU A 266 2.14 0.80 15.31
N PRO A 267 1.14 0.00 15.76
CA PRO A 267 0.12 -0.50 14.85
C PRO A 267 -0.80 0.63 14.38
N THR A 268 -1.10 0.62 13.09
CA THR A 268 -2.02 1.53 12.41
C THR A 268 -3.13 0.80 11.68
N ALA A 269 -2.98 -0.51 11.47
CA ALA A 269 -3.97 -1.37 10.84
C ALA A 269 -4.36 -2.56 11.75
N PRO A 270 -5.59 -3.09 11.62
CA PRO A 270 -6.07 -4.22 12.42
C PRO A 270 -5.10 -5.42 12.42
N GLN A 271 -4.52 -5.79 11.27
CA GLN A 271 -3.64 -6.95 11.16
C GLN A 271 -2.36 -6.80 12.00
N GLU A 272 -1.86 -5.58 12.17
CA GLU A 272 -0.68 -5.28 12.98
C GLU A 272 -0.98 -5.45 14.48
N TYR A 273 -2.15 -4.96 14.92
CA TYR A 273 -2.64 -5.17 16.28
C TYR A 273 -2.82 -6.66 16.59
N VAL A 274 -3.46 -7.40 15.68
CA VAL A 274 -3.65 -8.86 15.81
C VAL A 274 -2.30 -9.55 15.98
N LEU A 275 -1.33 -9.25 15.11
CA LEU A 275 -0.04 -9.92 15.13
C LEU A 275 0.78 -9.56 16.39
N LYS A 276 0.76 -8.30 16.84
CA LYS A 276 1.36 -7.94 18.15
C LYS A 276 0.70 -8.69 19.30
N GLY A 277 -0.62 -8.86 19.26
CA GLY A 277 -1.36 -9.67 20.23
C GLY A 277 -0.89 -11.13 20.24
N VAL A 278 -0.80 -11.77 19.07
CA VAL A 278 -0.33 -13.16 18.93
C VAL A 278 1.10 -13.34 19.44
N VAL A 279 2.02 -12.45 19.07
CA VAL A 279 3.43 -12.52 19.50
C VAL A 279 3.55 -12.36 21.03
N ASN A 280 2.82 -11.41 21.62
CA ASN A 280 2.82 -11.24 23.08
C ASN A 280 2.15 -12.43 23.79
N ALA A 281 1.11 -13.03 23.21
CA ALA A 281 0.49 -14.22 23.78
C ALA A 281 1.48 -15.40 23.79
N ALA A 282 2.17 -15.65 22.68
CA ALA A 282 3.17 -16.70 22.56
C ALA A 282 4.33 -16.49 23.54
N LEU A 283 4.91 -15.29 23.56
CA LEU A 283 6.04 -14.96 24.45
C LEU A 283 5.64 -15.04 25.93
N GLY A 284 4.44 -14.55 26.26
CA GLY A 284 3.89 -14.62 27.61
C GLY A 284 3.66 -16.05 28.08
N GLN A 285 3.28 -16.97 27.19
CA GLN A 285 3.13 -18.39 27.50
C GLN A 285 4.49 -19.07 27.71
N GLU A 286 5.45 -18.82 26.82
CA GLU A 286 6.79 -19.42 26.89
C GLU A 286 7.55 -18.98 28.15
N MET A 287 7.49 -17.69 28.50
CA MET A 287 8.20 -17.12 29.66
C MET A 287 7.39 -17.18 30.96
N GLY A 288 6.11 -17.57 30.92
CA GLY A 288 5.19 -17.41 32.06
C GLY A 288 4.94 -15.96 32.46
N SER A 289 5.09 -15.01 31.53
CA SER A 289 4.96 -13.56 31.79
C SER A 289 3.51 -13.11 31.74
N LYS A 290 2.95 -12.76 32.90
CA LYS A 290 1.59 -12.19 33.01
C LYS A 290 1.46 -10.85 32.31
N ASP A 291 2.53 -10.07 32.24
CA ASP A 291 2.51 -8.75 31.62
C ASP A 291 2.33 -8.86 30.10
N HIS A 292 3.06 -9.77 29.46
CA HIS A 292 2.88 -10.05 28.03
C HIS A 292 1.48 -10.60 27.71
N LEU A 293 0.95 -11.49 28.55
CA LEU A 293 -0.43 -12.00 28.37
C LEU A 293 -1.46 -10.86 28.48
N LYS A 294 -1.25 -9.90 29.38
CA LYS A 294 -2.13 -8.73 29.52
C LYS A 294 -2.04 -7.80 28.32
N ILE A 295 -0.84 -7.58 27.77
CA ILE A 295 -0.65 -6.81 26.53
C ILE A 295 -1.38 -7.50 25.37
N ALA A 296 -1.27 -8.82 25.25
CA ALA A 296 -1.97 -9.60 24.23
C ALA A 296 -3.50 -9.44 24.33
N GLN A 297 -4.05 -9.52 25.56
CA GLN A 297 -5.48 -9.28 25.81
C GLN A 297 -5.91 -7.90 25.33
N GLN A 298 -5.15 -6.85 25.65
CA GLN A 298 -5.48 -5.48 25.24
C GLN A 298 -5.54 -5.35 23.72
N PHE A 299 -4.57 -5.91 22.99
CA PHE A 299 -4.58 -5.85 21.54
C PHE A 299 -5.75 -6.62 20.92
N PHE A 300 -6.06 -7.82 21.43
CA PHE A 300 -7.21 -8.58 20.96
C PHE A 300 -8.53 -7.89 21.25
N GLN A 301 -8.68 -7.27 22.43
CA GLN A 301 -9.87 -6.52 22.78
C GLN A 301 -10.05 -5.30 21.87
N LEU A 302 -8.99 -4.52 21.62
CA LEU A 302 -9.04 -3.36 20.74
C LEU A 302 -9.55 -3.69 19.33
N VAL A 303 -9.07 -4.80 18.76
CA VAL A 303 -9.53 -5.26 17.44
C VAL A 303 -10.96 -5.79 17.52
N GLY A 304 -11.26 -6.65 18.49
CA GLY A 304 -12.55 -7.31 18.61
C GLY A 304 -13.72 -6.39 18.96
N GLU A 305 -13.46 -5.26 19.63
CA GLU A 305 -14.46 -4.24 19.96
C GLU A 305 -14.53 -3.10 18.91
N SER A 306 -13.62 -3.10 17.93
CA SER A 306 -13.63 -2.06 16.88
C SER A 306 -14.87 -2.17 16.01
N THR A 307 -15.53 -1.05 15.76
CA THR A 307 -16.73 -0.97 14.90
C THR A 307 -16.51 -1.52 13.48
N SER A 308 -15.27 -1.48 12.96
CA SER A 308 -14.96 -1.97 11.62
C SER A 308 -14.67 -3.47 11.58
N GLU A 309 -14.27 -4.07 12.71
CA GLU A 309 -13.76 -5.44 12.77
C GLU A 309 -14.65 -6.38 13.59
N CYS A 310 -15.49 -5.88 14.51
CA CYS A 310 -16.17 -6.69 15.51
C CYS A 310 -17.03 -7.83 14.93
N ASP A 311 -17.65 -7.61 13.77
CA ASP A 311 -18.51 -8.60 13.08
C ASP A 311 -17.74 -9.48 12.08
N THR A 312 -16.46 -9.16 11.85
CA THR A 312 -15.60 -9.91 10.93
C THR A 312 -15.13 -11.23 11.57
N ILE A 313 -14.56 -12.12 10.76
CA ILE A 313 -13.92 -13.34 11.29
C ILE A 313 -12.71 -12.99 12.19
N PRO A 314 -11.75 -12.13 11.75
CA PRO A 314 -10.62 -11.73 12.59
C PRO A 314 -11.04 -11.11 13.93
N GLY A 315 -11.99 -10.18 13.94
CA GLY A 315 -12.45 -9.54 15.18
C GLY A 315 -13.03 -10.54 16.18
N ARG A 316 -13.83 -11.49 15.70
CA ARG A 316 -14.40 -12.56 16.54
C ARG A 316 -13.35 -13.55 17.04
N GLN A 317 -12.34 -13.86 16.23
CA GLN A 317 -11.19 -14.66 16.66
C GLN A 317 -10.36 -13.94 17.74
N CYS A 318 -10.20 -12.61 17.62
CA CYS A 318 -9.58 -11.79 18.65
C CYS A 318 -10.37 -11.81 19.95
N MET A 319 -11.69 -11.59 19.92
CA MET A 319 -12.51 -11.68 21.15
C MET A 319 -12.44 -13.06 21.78
N SER A 320 -12.51 -14.13 20.98
CA SER A 320 -12.29 -15.49 21.46
C SER A 320 -10.94 -15.65 22.17
N SER A 321 -9.86 -15.16 21.55
CA SER A 321 -8.50 -15.22 22.10
C SER A 321 -8.38 -14.42 23.40
N CYS A 322 -9.01 -13.23 23.46
CA CYS A 322 -9.08 -12.40 24.65
C CYS A 322 -9.77 -13.13 25.81
N PHE A 323 -10.96 -13.70 25.59
CA PHE A 323 -11.68 -14.46 26.62
C PHE A 323 -10.94 -15.73 27.04
N PHE A 324 -10.23 -16.37 26.12
CA PHE A 324 -9.42 -17.55 26.42
C PHE A 324 -8.31 -17.19 27.41
N LEU A 325 -7.61 -16.07 27.19
CA LEU A 325 -6.59 -15.58 28.12
C LEU A 325 -7.18 -15.18 29.49
N HIS A 326 -8.44 -14.76 29.54
CA HIS A 326 -9.18 -14.52 30.79
C HIS A 326 -9.74 -15.79 31.46
N LYS A 327 -9.61 -16.96 30.80
CA LYS A 327 -10.20 -18.24 31.23
C LYS A 327 -11.73 -18.23 31.25
N GLU A 328 -12.36 -17.37 30.45
CA GLU A 328 -13.81 -17.28 30.28
C GLU A 328 -14.30 -18.20 29.16
N PHE A 329 -14.10 -19.51 29.32
CA PHE A 329 -14.31 -20.49 28.25
C PHE A 329 -15.73 -20.55 27.69
N ARG A 330 -16.75 -20.13 28.45
CA ARG A 330 -18.12 -20.02 27.94
C ARG A 330 -18.23 -18.96 26.85
N ASN A 331 -17.58 -17.81 27.05
CA ASN A 331 -17.56 -16.72 26.08
C ASN A 331 -16.73 -17.10 24.85
N VAL A 332 -15.61 -17.81 25.04
CA VAL A 332 -14.81 -18.38 23.94
C VAL A 332 -15.68 -19.19 22.97
N LEU A 333 -16.49 -20.11 23.50
CA LEU A 333 -17.36 -20.95 22.67
C LEU A 333 -18.40 -20.14 21.89
N ILE A 334 -18.94 -19.06 22.47
CA ILE A 334 -19.89 -18.18 21.75
C ILE A 334 -19.23 -17.59 20.50
N TYR A 335 -18.03 -17.04 20.64
CA TYR A 335 -17.32 -16.44 19.50
C TYR A 335 -16.87 -17.48 18.49
N LEU A 336 -16.27 -18.59 18.92
CA LEU A 336 -15.83 -19.65 18.00
C LEU A 336 -16.99 -20.28 17.22
N ASN A 337 -18.14 -20.53 17.87
CA ASN A 337 -19.31 -21.08 17.18
C ASN A 337 -19.95 -20.10 16.17
N SER A 338 -19.64 -18.80 16.29
CA SER A 338 -20.13 -17.81 15.34
C SER A 338 -19.29 -17.74 14.06
N VAL A 339 -18.02 -18.18 14.11
CA VAL A 339 -17.13 -18.27 12.95
C VAL A 339 -17.55 -19.51 12.15
N LYS A 340 -17.94 -19.30 10.89
CA LYS A 340 -18.40 -20.35 9.98
C LYS A 340 -17.39 -20.60 8.88
#